data_AF-A0A8E2JCR2-F1
#
_entry.id   AF-A0A8E2JCR2-F1
#
_cell.length_a   1.000
_cell.length_b   1.000
_cell.length_c   1.000
_cell.angle_alpha   90.00
_cell.angle_beta   90.00
_cell.angle_gamma   90.00
#
_symmetry.space_group_name_H-M   'P 1'
#
loop_
_entity.id
_entity.type
_entity.pdbx_description
1 polymer ?
#
loop_
_entity_poly.entity_id
_entity_poly.type
_entity_poly.pdbx_seq_one_letter_code
_entity_poly.pdbx_strand_id
1 'polypeptide(L)'
;VEFYSQDRVKLGDKTSLEQQIQEITGIAVEVLRGRSLHTFGIQERFRGKYRQTKKEEDYIYCLLGIFDVSLPLVYGEGRRHAMRRLQEEI
;
A
#
# COMPACT_ATOMS: atom_id res chain seq x y z
N VAL A 1 -12.03 3.42 11.62
CA VAL A 1 -12.34 2.55 10.47
C VAL A 1 -12.69 1.19 11.03
N GLU A 2 -13.87 0.69 10.72
CA GLU A 2 -14.37 -0.63 11.12
C GLU A 2 -14.32 -1.57 9.92
N PHE A 3 -14.02 -2.85 10.16
CA PHE A 3 -13.92 -3.88 9.13
C PHE A 3 -15.04 -4.91 9.29
N TYR A 4 -15.60 -5.32 8.16
CA TYR A 4 -16.71 -6.27 8.09
C TYR A 4 -16.44 -7.34 7.03
N SER A 5 -16.93 -8.54 7.26
CA SER A 5 -16.95 -9.60 6.24
C SER A 5 -17.97 -9.30 5.14
N GLN A 6 -17.94 -10.09 4.07
CA GLN A 6 -18.97 -10.04 3.01
C GLN A 6 -20.39 -10.27 3.57
N ASP A 7 -20.50 -11.09 4.62
CA ASP A 7 -21.76 -11.38 5.33
C ASP A 7 -22.13 -10.31 6.36
N ARG A 8 -21.47 -9.14 6.34
CA ARG A 8 -21.67 -8.00 7.26
C ARG A 8 -21.37 -8.29 8.73
N VAL A 9 -20.59 -9.33 9.02
CA VAL A 9 -20.12 -9.62 10.37
C VAL A 9 -18.96 -8.68 10.70
N LYS A 10 -19.01 -7.99 11.85
CA LYS A 10 -17.91 -7.13 12.30
C LYS A 10 -16.68 -7.99 12.60
N LEU A 11 -15.58 -7.71 11.92
CA LEU A 11 -14.29 -8.38 12.09
C LEU A 11 -13.41 -7.67 13.14
N GLY A 12 -13.59 -6.36 13.27
CA GLY A 12 -12.80 -5.53 14.19
C GLY A 12 -12.70 -4.10 13.70
N ASP A 13 -11.74 -3.36 14.22
CA ASP A 13 -11.39 -2.02 13.78
C ASP A 13 -9.88 -1.91 13.50
N LYS A 14 -9.47 -0.73 13.00
CA LYS A 14 -8.07 -0.46 12.66
C LYS A 14 -7.10 -0.71 13.82
N THR A 15 -7.52 -0.47 15.06
CA THR A 15 -6.69 -0.63 16.24
C THR A 15 -6.67 -2.09 16.67
N SER A 16 -7.83 -2.76 16.72
CA SER A 16 -7.91 -4.16 17.13
C SER A 16 -7.20 -5.12 16.17
N LEU A 17 -7.11 -4.76 14.89
CA LEU A 17 -6.50 -5.58 13.83
C LEU A 17 -5.11 -5.08 13.42
N GLU A 18 -4.52 -4.10 14.11
CA GLU A 18 -3.29 -3.43 13.65
C GLU A 18 -2.11 -4.39 13.42
N GLN A 19 -1.95 -5.40 14.28
CA GLN A 19 -0.89 -6.42 14.16
C GLN A 19 -1.12 -7.31 12.94
N GLN A 20 -2.35 -7.79 12.73
CA GLN A 20 -2.69 -8.61 11.57
C GLN A 20 -2.54 -7.83 10.26
N ILE A 21 -2.91 -6.54 10.26
CA ILE A 21 -2.71 -5.67 9.11
C ILE A 21 -1.21 -5.51 8.83
N GLN A 22 -0.38 -5.30 9.85
CA GLN A 22 1.08 -5.21 9.68
C GLN A 22 1.67 -6.51 9.12
N GLU A 23 1.29 -7.66 9.65
CA GLU A 23 1.79 -8.96 9.21
C GLU A 23 1.44 -9.23 7.74
N ILE A 24 0.21 -8.91 7.32
CA ILE A 24 -0.26 -9.15 5.95
C ILE A 24 0.32 -8.13 4.97
N THR A 25 0.33 -6.85 5.34
CA THR A 25 0.67 -5.75 4.40
C THR A 25 2.12 -5.30 4.48
N GLY A 26 2.85 -5.65 5.54
CA GLY A 26 4.18 -5.14 5.84
C GLY A 26 4.23 -3.68 6.28
N ILE A 27 3.07 -3.01 6.43
CA ILE A 27 2.98 -1.62 6.89
C ILE A 27 3.15 -1.58 8.41
N ALA A 28 4.09 -0.79 8.90
CA ALA A 28 4.37 -0.66 10.32
C ALA A 28 3.14 -0.16 11.11
N VAL A 29 2.91 -0.72 12.31
CA VAL A 29 1.79 -0.33 13.18
C VAL A 29 1.79 1.16 13.50
N GLU A 30 2.96 1.78 13.62
CA GLU A 30 3.10 3.22 13.85
C GLU A 30 2.47 4.04 12.72
N VAL A 31 2.60 3.59 11.47
CA VAL A 31 1.92 4.21 10.33
C VAL A 31 0.41 4.03 10.44
N LEU A 32 -0.05 2.84 10.84
CA LEU A 32 -1.48 2.60 11.08
C LEU A 32 -2.03 3.51 12.19
N ARG A 33 -1.20 3.88 13.17
CA ARG A 33 -1.52 4.81 14.25
C ARG A 33 -1.36 6.30 13.87
N GLY A 34 -0.96 6.61 12.63
CA GLY A 34 -0.90 7.97 12.10
C GLY A 34 0.51 8.57 12.02
N ARG A 35 1.57 7.81 12.28
CA ARG A 35 2.94 8.26 12.01
C ARG A 35 3.12 8.50 10.51
N SER A 36 3.78 9.60 10.18
CA SER A 36 4.09 9.95 8.80
C SER A 36 4.98 8.91 8.13
N LEU A 37 4.58 8.45 6.94
CA LEU A 37 5.37 7.55 6.09
C LEU A 37 6.71 8.16 5.68
N HIS A 38 6.82 9.49 5.64
CA HIS A 38 8.06 10.20 5.32
C HIS A 38 9.21 9.86 6.29
N THR A 39 8.88 9.39 7.49
CA THR A 39 9.87 9.01 8.52
C THR A 39 10.48 7.61 8.31
N PHE A 40 9.99 6.85 7.33
CA PHE A 40 10.48 5.52 6.97
C PHE A 40 11.33 5.56 5.70
N GLY A 41 12.33 4.69 5.62
CA GLY A 41 13.18 4.54 4.44
C GLY A 41 12.43 3.97 3.23
N ILE A 42 13.00 4.18 2.03
CA ILE A 42 12.42 3.72 0.76
C ILE A 42 12.14 2.21 0.78
N GLN A 43 13.08 1.40 1.28
CA GLN A 43 12.94 -0.06 1.35
C GLN A 43 11.81 -0.50 2.29
N GLU A 44 11.57 0.24 3.37
CA GLU A 44 10.48 -0.04 4.30
C GLU A 44 9.13 0.29 3.67
N ARG A 45 9.03 1.43 2.97
CA ARG A 45 7.82 1.80 2.21
C ARG A 45 7.49 0.80 1.12
N PHE A 46 8.51 0.24 0.46
CA PHE A 46 8.33 -0.85 -0.49
C PHE A 46 7.78 -2.13 0.14
N ARG A 47 7.75 -2.33 1.46
CA ARG A 47 7.10 -3.51 2.06
C ARG A 47 5.60 -3.54 1.82
N GLY A 48 4.96 -2.39 1.60
CA GLY A 48 3.55 -2.28 1.21
C GLY A 48 3.20 -2.90 -0.14
N LYS A 49 4.19 -3.43 -0.89
CA LYS A 49 4.04 -4.02 -2.24
C LYS A 49 3.54 -5.47 -2.26
N TYR A 50 3.46 -6.17 -1.13
CA TYR A 50 3.02 -7.57 -1.09
C TYR A 50 1.50 -7.67 -1.24
N ARG A 51 0.98 -7.30 -2.41
CA ARG A 51 -0.44 -7.28 -2.74
C ARG A 51 -0.68 -8.03 -4.04
N GLN A 52 -1.82 -8.72 -4.11
CA GLN A 52 -2.30 -9.31 -5.34
C GLN A 52 -3.16 -8.29 -6.07
N THR A 53 -2.81 -7.99 -7.31
CA THR A 53 -3.51 -7.00 -8.13
C THR A 53 -4.07 -7.63 -9.39
N LYS A 54 -5.19 -7.08 -9.88
CA LYS A 54 -5.84 -7.57 -11.11
C LYS A 54 -5.10 -7.10 -12.36
N LYS A 55 -4.57 -5.86 -12.34
CA LYS A 55 -3.69 -5.32 -13.37
C LYS A 55 -2.26 -5.31 -12.85
N GLU A 56 -1.31 -5.56 -13.73
CA GLU A 56 0.09 -5.65 -13.34
C GLU A 56 0.65 -4.27 -12.92
N GLU A 57 0.11 -3.18 -13.47
CA GLU A 57 0.47 -1.80 -13.14
C GLU A 57 -0.08 -1.36 -11.78
N ASP A 58 -1.23 -1.91 -11.35
CA ASP A 58 -1.80 -1.62 -10.03
C ASP A 58 -0.84 -2.04 -8.90
N TYR A 59 0.08 -2.97 -9.17
CA TYR A 59 1.16 -3.31 -8.25
C TYR A 59 2.03 -2.09 -7.91
N ILE A 60 2.19 -1.17 -8.85
CA ILE A 60 2.91 0.09 -8.71
C ILE A 60 1.97 1.19 -8.25
N TYR A 61 0.79 1.30 -8.87
CA TYR A 61 -0.12 2.41 -8.57
C TYR A 61 -0.65 2.39 -7.13
N CYS A 62 -0.75 1.22 -6.51
CA CYS A 62 -1.11 1.12 -5.08
C CYS A 62 -0.01 1.63 -4.12
N LEU A 63 1.20 1.91 -4.62
CA LEU A 63 2.31 2.47 -3.85
C LEU A 63 2.40 3.99 -3.94
N LEU A 64 1.70 4.63 -4.88
CA LEU A 64 1.79 6.08 -5.10
C LEU A 64 1.45 6.86 -3.83
N GLY A 65 0.36 6.48 -3.14
CA GLY A 65 0.00 7.09 -1.86
C GLY A 65 0.94 6.77 -0.70
N ILE A 66 1.79 5.73 -0.82
CA ILE A 66 2.81 5.42 0.19
C ILE A 66 4.05 6.31 -0.01
N PHE A 67 4.39 6.59 -1.27
CA PHE A 67 5.51 7.45 -1.64
C PHE A 67 5.13 8.93 -1.74
N ASP A 68 3.84 9.25 -1.65
CA ASP A 68 3.30 10.60 -1.82
C ASP A 68 3.65 11.22 -3.18
N VAL A 69 3.53 10.41 -4.23
CA VAL A 69 3.80 10.80 -5.63
C VAL A 69 2.53 10.71 -6.47
N SER A 70 2.49 11.47 -7.56
CA SER A 70 1.37 11.45 -8.50
C SER A 70 1.87 11.07 -9.89
N LEU A 71 1.39 9.95 -10.42
CA LEU A 71 1.73 9.46 -11.76
C LEU A 71 0.45 9.25 -12.59
N PRO A 72 0.45 9.63 -13.88
CA PRO A 72 -0.60 9.24 -14.80
C PRO A 72 -0.78 7.71 -14.86
N LEU A 73 -2.03 7.25 -14.72
CA LEU A 73 -2.39 5.83 -14.84
C LEU A 73 -2.43 5.44 -16.32
N VAL A 74 -1.43 4.71 -16.79
CA VAL A 74 -1.29 4.26 -18.18
C VAL A 74 -1.39 2.73 -18.21
N TYR A 75 -2.62 2.23 -18.20
CA TYR A 75 -2.85 0.79 -18.33
C TYR A 75 -2.44 0.28 -19.71
N GLY A 76 -1.72 -0.84 -19.74
CA GLY A 76 -1.08 -1.38 -20.93
C GLY A 76 0.39 -0.99 -21.08
N GLU A 77 0.94 -0.11 -20.24
CA GLU A 77 2.39 0.16 -20.22
C GLU A 77 3.19 -1.02 -19.61
N GLY A 78 2.51 -1.83 -18.80
CA GLY A 78 3.08 -2.98 -18.11
C GLY A 78 3.85 -2.60 -16.84
N ARG A 79 4.02 -3.57 -15.93
CA ARG A 79 4.54 -3.32 -14.57
C ARG A 79 5.93 -2.71 -14.56
N ARG A 80 6.81 -3.09 -15.51
CA ARG A 80 8.19 -2.60 -15.57
C ARG A 80 8.26 -1.11 -15.91
N HIS A 81 7.43 -0.65 -16.85
CA HIS A 81 7.39 0.77 -17.22
C HIS A 81 6.79 1.62 -16.11
N ALA A 82 5.69 1.17 -15.50
CA ALA A 82 5.12 1.83 -14.34
C ALA A 82 6.14 1.93 -13.18
N MET A 83 6.88 0.86 -12.89
CA MET A 83 7.92 0.85 -11.85
C MET A 83 9.03 1.87 -12.13
N ARG A 84 9.51 1.93 -13.37
CA ARG A 84 10.57 2.87 -13.76
C ARG A 84 10.13 4.32 -13.51
N ARG A 85 8.91 4.67 -13.91
CA ARG A 85 8.35 6.00 -13.65
C ARG A 85 8.22 6.32 -12.16
N LEU A 86 7.81 5.35 -11.35
CA LEU A 86 7.80 5.53 -9.89
C LEU A 86 9.21 5.80 -9.35
N GLN A 87 10.22 5.07 -9.82
CA GLN A 87 11.60 5.26 -9.39
C GLN A 87 12.21 6.60 -9.81
N GLU A 88 11.71 7.22 -10.88
CA GLU A 88 12.13 8.55 -11.34
C GLU A 88 11.59 9.68 -10.44
N GLU A 89 10.51 9.45 -9.70
CA GLU A 89 9.87 10.43 -8.80
C GLU A 89 10.38 10.39 -7.35
N ILE A 90 11.04 9.30 -6.92
CA ILE A 90 11.38 9.03 -5.49
C ILE A 90 12.87 9.08 -5.16
#